data_AF-A0A9W6PII3-F1
#
_entry.id   AF-A0A9W6PII3-F1
#
_cell.length_a   1.000
_cell.length_b   1.000
_cell.length_c   1.000
_cell.angle_alpha   90.00
_cell.angle_beta   90.00
_cell.angle_gamma   90.00
#
_symmetry.space_group_name_H-M   'P 1'
#
loop_
_entity.id
_entity.type
_entity.pdbx_description
1 polymer ?
#
loop_
_entity_poly.entity_id
_entity_poly.type
_entity_poly.pdbx_seq_one_letter_code
_entity_poly.pdbx_strand_id
1 'polypeptide(L)'
;MVRRLEFDEGQAIRLLGVPVMVWRWARCSGLVPVPDLPDGRWSRAVLEGLDVGVLRASVPPELVEPADAADRLAAALGTPNVPGRPPVVSAALVANLVARGVLADLSGNPRYVWINPEQVDRLAARPDVRRLLAG
;
A
#
# COMPACT_ATOMS: atom_id res chain seq x y z
N MET A 1 27.42 -11.99 21.14
CA MET A 1 26.27 -11.85 20.20
C MET A 1 26.46 -10.56 19.43
N VAL A 2 26.69 -10.62 18.12
CA VAL A 2 26.87 -9.40 17.29
C VAL A 2 25.51 -8.73 17.13
N ARG A 3 25.39 -7.48 17.56
CA ARG A 3 24.17 -6.68 17.38
C ARG A 3 24.03 -6.41 15.87
N ARG A 4 22.97 -6.92 15.24
CA ARG A 4 22.70 -6.62 13.83
C ARG A 4 22.37 -5.13 13.68
N LEU A 5 23.00 -4.45 12.73
CA LEU A 5 22.90 -3.00 12.54
C LEU A 5 22.06 -2.60 11.33
N GLU A 6 21.78 -3.54 10.43
CA GLU A 6 21.05 -3.33 9.18
C GLU A 6 19.85 -4.26 9.10
N PHE A 7 18.72 -3.74 8.63
CA PHE A 7 17.43 -4.43 8.64
C PHE A 7 16.77 -4.30 7.27
N ASP A 8 16.40 -5.43 6.67
CA ASP A 8 15.43 -5.47 5.57
C ASP A 8 13.99 -5.29 6.09
N GLU A 9 12.98 -5.23 5.21
CA GLU A 9 11.57 -5.08 5.58
C GLU A 9 11.12 -6.14 6.61
N GLY A 10 11.40 -7.41 6.35
CA GLY A 10 10.99 -8.50 7.23
C GLY A 10 11.69 -8.43 8.60
N GLN A 11 12.90 -7.91 8.66
CA GLN A 11 13.64 -7.72 9.91
C GLN A 11 13.16 -6.48 10.66
N ALA A 12 12.85 -5.39 9.97
CA ALA A 12 12.30 -4.17 10.56
C ALA A 12 10.92 -4.39 11.18
N ILE A 13 10.03 -5.09 10.46
CA ILE A 13 8.72 -5.53 10.94
C ILE A 13 8.86 -6.30 12.26
N ARG A 14 9.79 -7.28 12.29
CA ARG A 14 10.05 -8.09 13.48
C ARG A 14 10.65 -7.29 14.64
N LEU A 15 11.56 -6.36 14.36
CA LEU A 15 12.17 -5.50 15.36
C LEU A 15 11.12 -4.63 16.06
N LEU A 16 10.19 -4.05 15.28
CA LEU A 16 9.17 -3.12 15.79
C LEU A 16 7.91 -3.82 16.31
N GLY A 17 7.74 -5.12 16.02
CA GLY A 17 6.55 -5.88 16.42
C GLY A 17 5.26 -5.34 15.80
N VAL A 18 5.32 -4.90 14.53
CA VAL A 18 4.17 -4.39 13.79
C VAL A 18 3.68 -5.42 12.76
N PRO A 19 2.38 -5.48 12.44
CA PRO A 19 1.89 -6.24 11.29
C PRO A 19 2.48 -5.73 9.97
N VAL A 20 2.64 -6.61 8.98
CA VAL A 20 3.12 -6.25 7.63
C VAL A 20 2.29 -5.14 6.97
N MET A 21 0.97 -5.21 7.13
CA MET A 21 0.03 -4.18 6.67
C MET A 21 0.38 -2.79 7.23
N VAL A 22 0.62 -2.70 8.55
CA VAL A 22 0.98 -1.45 9.23
C VAL A 22 2.27 -0.91 8.66
N TRP A 23 3.28 -1.76 8.51
CA TRP A 23 4.58 -1.37 7.96
C TRP A 23 4.47 -0.86 6.53
N ARG A 24 3.81 -1.61 5.64
CA ARG A 24 3.68 -1.24 4.23
C ARG A 24 2.87 0.04 4.05
N TRP A 25 1.78 0.20 4.81
CA TRP A 25 1.02 1.44 4.78
C TRP A 25 1.86 2.62 5.26
N ALA A 26 2.56 2.48 6.40
CA ALA A 26 3.41 3.52 6.94
C ALA A 26 4.55 3.91 5.98
N ARG A 27 5.11 2.96 5.22
CA ARG A 27 6.05 3.27 4.12
C ARG A 27 5.39 4.06 3.01
N CYS A 28 4.21 3.65 2.56
CA CYS A 28 3.50 4.31 1.47
C CYS A 28 2.97 5.70 1.84
N SER A 29 2.65 5.94 3.11
CA SER A 29 2.22 7.25 3.63
C SER A 29 3.39 8.16 4.05
N GLY A 30 4.64 7.66 3.98
CA GLY A 30 5.84 8.43 4.32
C GLY A 30 6.15 8.53 5.82
N LEU A 31 5.43 7.79 6.67
CA LEU A 31 5.70 7.70 8.11
C LEU A 31 6.97 6.89 8.41
N VAL A 32 7.27 5.89 7.57
CA VAL A 32 8.57 5.22 7.57
C VAL A 32 9.45 5.91 6.52
N PRO A 33 10.63 6.42 6.90
CA PRO A 33 11.53 7.07 5.97
C PRO A 33 12.05 6.08 4.92
N VAL A 34 12.53 6.64 3.80
CA VAL A 34 13.27 5.84 2.82
C VAL A 34 14.48 5.17 3.50
N PRO A 35 14.87 3.96 3.06
CA PRO A 35 16.05 3.27 3.58
C PRO A 35 17.30 4.18 3.55
N ASP A 36 18.00 4.26 4.68
CA ASP A 36 19.23 5.07 4.83
C ASP A 36 20.50 4.29 4.51
N LEU A 37 20.37 3.00 4.23
CA LEU A 37 21.47 2.10 3.87
C LEU A 37 21.28 1.52 2.45
N PRO A 38 22.35 0.96 1.85
CA PRO A 38 22.28 0.27 0.56
C PRO A 38 21.26 -0.88 0.54
N ASP A 39 20.90 -1.31 -0.66
CA ASP A 39 19.98 -2.43 -0.92
C ASP A 39 18.59 -2.28 -0.29
N GLY A 40 18.18 -1.03 -0.03
CA GLY A 40 16.88 -0.72 0.55
C GLY A 40 16.75 -1.14 2.02
N ARG A 41 17.84 -1.08 2.79
CA ARG A 41 17.87 -1.42 4.21
C ARG A 41 17.84 -0.21 5.14
N TRP A 42 17.34 -0.43 6.35
CA TRP A 42 17.33 0.58 7.41
C TRP A 42 18.40 0.30 8.45
N SER A 43 19.01 1.35 8.95
CA SER A 43 19.82 1.27 10.16
C SER A 43 18.94 1.08 11.39
N ARG A 44 19.52 0.48 12.43
CA ARG A 44 18.85 0.35 13.73
C ARG A 44 18.36 1.67 14.30
N ALA A 45 19.18 2.72 14.18
CA ALA A 45 18.88 4.04 14.75
C ALA A 45 17.63 4.65 14.12
N VAL A 46 17.46 4.51 12.80
CA VAL A 46 16.25 4.95 12.10
C VAL A 46 15.02 4.20 12.61
N LEU A 47 15.12 2.87 12.76
CA LEU A 47 13.97 2.07 13.21
C LEU A 47 13.59 2.36 14.67
N GLU A 48 14.57 2.46 15.58
CA GLU A 48 14.32 2.76 16.99
C GLU A 48 13.77 4.17 17.21
N GLY A 49 13.93 5.08 16.23
CA GLY A 49 13.33 6.41 16.25
C GLY A 49 11.86 6.49 15.79
N LEU A 50 11.29 5.39 15.28
CA LEU A 50 9.90 5.37 14.82
C LEU A 50 8.91 5.25 15.98
N ASP A 51 7.84 6.03 15.95
CA ASP A 51 6.71 5.88 16.87
C ASP A 51 5.76 4.79 16.39
N VAL A 52 5.88 3.60 16.99
CA VAL A 52 5.04 2.43 16.68
C VAL A 52 3.55 2.68 16.93
N GLY A 53 3.20 3.54 17.90
CA GLY A 53 1.82 3.93 18.18
C GLY A 53 1.22 4.71 17.01
N VAL A 54 1.98 5.67 16.49
CA VAL A 54 1.60 6.43 15.27
C VAL A 54 1.49 5.53 14.06
N LEU A 55 2.42 4.59 13.87
CA LEU A 55 2.35 3.66 12.75
C LEU A 55 1.06 2.84 12.80
N ARG A 56 0.72 2.27 13.97
CA ARG A 56 -0.50 1.47 14.16
C ARG A 56 -1.77 2.30 13.95
N ALA A 57 -1.80 3.51 14.48
CA ALA A 57 -2.94 4.42 14.35
C ALA A 57 -3.17 4.91 12.91
N SER A 58 -2.15 4.82 12.04
CA SER A 58 -2.26 5.29 10.65
C SER A 58 -3.08 4.37 9.75
N VAL A 59 -3.26 3.08 10.12
CA VAL A 59 -4.00 2.12 9.28
C VAL A 59 -5.50 2.33 9.46
N PRO A 60 -6.28 2.41 8.37
CA PRO A 60 -7.73 2.53 8.46
C PRO A 60 -8.34 1.26 9.09
N PRO A 61 -9.54 1.38 9.69
CA PRO A 61 -10.22 0.24 10.29
C PRO A 61 -10.62 -0.83 9.26
N GLU A 62 -10.72 -0.48 7.99
CA GLU A 62 -11.15 -1.37 6.91
C GLU A 62 -10.25 -1.22 5.68
N LEU A 63 -9.85 -2.37 5.13
CA LEU A 63 -9.15 -2.50 3.86
C LEU A 63 -10.13 -2.96 2.79
N VAL A 64 -9.79 -2.68 1.54
CA VAL A 64 -10.64 -3.07 0.41
C VAL A 64 -9.95 -4.08 -0.49
N GLU A 65 -10.75 -4.96 -1.07
CA GLU A 65 -10.32 -5.87 -2.12
C GLU A 65 -10.16 -5.12 -3.46
N PRO A 66 -9.47 -5.72 -4.45
CA PRO A 66 -9.32 -5.12 -5.77
C PRO A 66 -10.66 -4.80 -6.47
N ALA A 67 -11.71 -5.57 -6.21
CA ALA A 67 -13.04 -5.31 -6.78
C ALA A 67 -13.68 -4.04 -6.22
N ASP A 68 -13.68 -3.87 -4.90
CA ASP A 68 -14.21 -2.66 -4.26
C ASP A 68 -13.39 -1.41 -4.66
N ALA A 69 -12.06 -1.55 -4.76
CA ALA A 69 -11.20 -0.48 -5.24
C ALA A 69 -11.52 -0.10 -6.70
N ALA A 70 -11.84 -1.09 -7.54
CA ALA A 70 -12.23 -0.85 -8.92
C ALA A 70 -13.56 -0.08 -9.01
N ASP A 71 -14.55 -0.45 -8.21
CA ASP A 71 -15.84 0.23 -8.14
C ASP A 71 -15.69 1.69 -7.66
N ARG A 72 -14.84 1.92 -6.65
CA ARG A 72 -14.52 3.27 -6.16
C ARG A 72 -13.84 4.12 -7.24
N LEU A 73 -12.86 3.58 -7.97
CA LEU A 73 -12.21 4.28 -9.08
C LEU A 73 -13.21 4.60 -10.20
N ALA A 74 -14.03 3.62 -10.60
CA ALA A 74 -15.04 3.80 -11.63
C ALA A 74 -16.04 4.92 -11.25
N ALA A 75 -16.51 4.92 -10.00
CA ALA A 75 -17.39 5.95 -9.47
C ALA A 75 -16.74 7.33 -9.50
N ALA A 76 -15.49 7.46 -9.05
CA ALA A 76 -14.76 8.72 -9.04
C ALA A 76 -14.49 9.30 -10.44
N LEU A 77 -14.45 8.44 -11.47
CA LEU A 77 -14.32 8.86 -12.88
C LEU A 77 -15.65 9.28 -13.53
N GLY A 78 -16.76 9.21 -12.80
CA GLY A 78 -18.10 9.48 -13.30
C GLY A 78 -18.70 8.34 -14.14
N THR A 79 -18.12 7.14 -14.06
CA THR A 79 -18.52 5.96 -14.84
C THR A 79 -18.61 4.72 -13.94
N PRO A 80 -19.52 4.70 -12.95
CA PRO A 80 -19.59 3.63 -11.97
C PRO A 80 -19.81 2.26 -12.64
N ASN A 81 -19.14 1.24 -12.11
CA ASN A 81 -19.38 -0.13 -12.53
C ASN A 81 -20.81 -0.54 -12.18
N VAL A 82 -21.46 -1.27 -13.09
CA VAL A 82 -22.85 -1.72 -12.92
C VAL A 82 -22.85 -3.24 -12.84
N PRO A 83 -23.47 -3.84 -11.80
CA PRO A 83 -23.60 -5.29 -11.69
C PRO A 83 -24.22 -5.90 -12.95
N GLY A 84 -23.63 -7.01 -13.42
CA GLY A 84 -24.08 -7.71 -14.63
C GLY A 84 -23.65 -7.08 -15.96
N ARG A 85 -22.88 -5.98 -15.95
CA ARG A 85 -22.24 -5.40 -17.14
C ARG A 85 -20.73 -5.59 -17.09
N PRO A 86 -20.03 -5.59 -18.25
CA PRO A 86 -18.58 -5.50 -18.26
C PRO A 86 -18.12 -4.26 -17.47
N PRO A 87 -17.15 -4.40 -16.56
CA PRO A 87 -16.69 -3.29 -15.72
C PRO A 87 -15.90 -2.27 -16.56
N VAL A 88 -16.05 -0.99 -16.22
CA VAL A 88 -15.24 0.11 -16.79
C VAL A 88 -13.84 0.09 -16.19
N VAL A 89 -13.76 -0.14 -14.87
CA VAL A 89 -12.50 -0.41 -14.16
C VAL A 89 -12.64 -1.80 -13.56
N SER A 90 -11.73 -2.72 -13.89
CA SER A 90 -11.79 -4.10 -13.42
C SER A 90 -10.87 -4.36 -12.23
N ALA A 91 -11.19 -5.38 -11.43
CA ALA A 91 -10.29 -5.88 -10.37
C ALA A 91 -8.91 -6.30 -10.93
N ALA A 92 -8.87 -6.82 -12.16
CA ALA A 92 -7.62 -7.19 -12.83
C ALA A 92 -6.77 -5.96 -13.16
N LEU A 93 -7.39 -4.85 -13.57
CA LEU A 93 -6.68 -3.57 -13.76
C LEU A 93 -6.13 -3.06 -12.42
N VAL A 94 -6.90 -3.16 -11.33
CA VAL A 94 -6.41 -2.80 -9.98
C VAL A 94 -5.23 -3.68 -9.56
N ALA A 95 -5.29 -4.98 -9.80
CA ALA A 95 -4.15 -5.88 -9.55
C ALA A 95 -2.92 -5.51 -10.40
N ASN A 96 -3.12 -5.07 -11.65
CA ASN A 96 -2.04 -4.56 -12.50
C ASN A 96 -1.41 -3.27 -11.95
N LEU A 97 -2.22 -2.35 -11.42
CA LEU A 97 -1.72 -1.14 -10.74
C LEU A 97 -0.89 -1.48 -9.51
N VAL A 98 -1.27 -2.51 -8.76
CA VAL A 98 -0.47 -3.05 -7.65
C VAL A 98 0.84 -3.63 -8.16
N ALA A 99 0.81 -4.46 -9.20
CA ALA A 99 2.00 -5.06 -9.79
C ALA A 99 2.99 -4.01 -10.34
N ARG A 100 2.49 -2.85 -10.80
CA ARG A 100 3.29 -1.70 -11.25
C ARG A 100 3.75 -0.78 -10.13
N GLY A 101 3.37 -1.04 -8.88
CA GLY A 101 3.68 -0.18 -7.74
C GLY A 101 2.94 1.15 -7.71
N VAL A 102 1.84 1.29 -8.48
CA VAL A 102 0.97 2.49 -8.42
C VAL A 102 0.10 2.45 -7.15
N LEU A 103 -0.40 1.26 -6.81
CA LEU A 103 -1.05 0.98 -5.53
C LEU A 103 -0.16 0.03 -4.72
N ALA A 104 -0.22 0.11 -3.40
CA ALA A 104 0.53 -0.82 -2.56
C ALA A 104 -0.35 -1.98 -2.12
N ASP A 105 0.22 -3.18 -2.14
CA ASP A 105 -0.38 -4.36 -1.52
C ASP A 105 -0.01 -4.42 -0.03
N LEU A 106 -1.01 -4.45 0.82
CA LEU A 106 -0.88 -4.48 2.28
C LEU A 106 -1.02 -5.89 2.88
N SER A 107 -1.35 -6.91 2.10
CA SER A 107 -1.69 -8.24 2.62
C SER A 107 -0.48 -9.03 3.14
N GLY A 108 0.72 -8.72 2.65
CA GLY A 108 1.91 -9.55 2.85
C GLY A 108 1.81 -10.96 2.27
N ASN A 109 0.76 -11.29 1.51
CA ASN A 109 0.50 -12.60 0.91
C ASN A 109 0.13 -12.43 -0.56
N PRO A 110 0.92 -12.94 -1.53
CA PRO A 110 0.67 -12.72 -2.95
C PRO A 110 -0.65 -13.31 -3.47
N ARG A 111 -1.34 -14.14 -2.69
CA ARG A 111 -2.65 -14.70 -3.06
C ARG A 111 -3.83 -13.78 -2.76
N TYR A 112 -3.66 -12.84 -1.83
CA TYR A 112 -4.72 -11.92 -1.41
C TYR A 112 -4.17 -10.50 -1.55
N VAL A 113 -4.89 -9.57 -2.15
CA VAL A 113 -4.45 -8.18 -2.27
C VAL A 113 -5.31 -7.34 -1.36
N TRP A 114 -4.67 -6.60 -0.46
CA TRP A 114 -5.36 -5.64 0.41
C TRP A 114 -4.90 -4.24 0.10
N ILE A 115 -5.85 -3.35 -0.16
CA ILE A 115 -5.57 -1.96 -0.53
C ILE A 115 -6.15 -1.06 0.54
N ASN A 116 -5.41 -0.01 0.89
CA ASN A 116 -5.98 1.05 1.72
C ASN A 116 -6.90 1.93 0.84
N PRO A 117 -8.18 2.14 1.23
CA PRO A 117 -9.10 3.10 0.63
C PRO A 117 -8.47 4.43 0.20
N GLU A 118 -7.64 5.01 1.05
CA GLU A 118 -7.03 6.31 0.81
C GLU A 118 -6.08 6.30 -0.40
N GLN A 119 -5.45 5.17 -0.72
CA GLN A 119 -4.65 5.05 -1.94
C GLN A 119 -5.52 5.13 -3.19
N VAL A 120 -6.73 4.57 -3.11
CA VAL A 120 -7.72 4.60 -4.19
C VAL A 120 -8.21 6.03 -4.39
N ASP A 121 -8.54 6.72 -3.30
CA ASP A 121 -9.02 8.11 -3.33
C ASP A 121 -7.93 9.05 -3.86
N ARG A 122 -6.68 8.90 -3.40
CA ARG A 122 -5.53 9.67 -3.90
C ARG A 122 -5.27 9.39 -5.37
N LEU A 123 -5.36 8.14 -5.81
CA LEU A 123 -5.21 7.78 -7.23
C LEU A 123 -6.34 8.39 -8.07
N ALA A 124 -7.58 8.33 -7.60
CA ALA A 124 -8.74 8.91 -8.27
C ALA A 124 -8.61 10.42 -8.46
N ALA A 125 -8.02 11.12 -7.48
CA ALA A 125 -7.78 12.55 -7.55
C ALA A 125 -6.62 12.97 -8.47
N ARG A 126 -5.84 12.02 -9.01
CA ARG A 126 -4.70 12.35 -9.88
C ARG A 126 -5.17 12.87 -11.25
N PRO A 127 -4.59 13.98 -11.75
CA PRO A 127 -4.91 14.50 -13.09
C PRO A 127 -4.63 13.50 -14.23
N ASP A 128 -3.66 12.59 -14.04
CA ASP A 128 -3.26 11.58 -15.01
C ASP A 128 -3.95 10.22 -14.82
N VAL A 129 -4.93 10.10 -13.91
CA VAL A 129 -5.57 8.82 -13.57
C VAL A 129 -6.10 8.05 -14.78
N ARG A 130 -6.77 8.74 -15.73
CA ARG A 130 -7.30 8.11 -16.95
C ARG A 130 -6.20 7.49 -17.80
N ARG A 131 -5.02 8.10 -17.84
CA ARG A 131 -3.85 7.57 -18.57
C ARG A 131 -3.28 6.34 -17.87
N LEU A 132 -3.24 6.35 -16.53
CA LEU A 132 -2.74 5.21 -15.75
C LEU A 132 -3.62 3.98 -15.92
N LEU A 133 -4.93 4.18 -16.07
CA LEU A 133 -5.93 3.13 -16.27
C LEU A 133 -6.03 2.61 -17.70
N ALA A 134 -5.46 3.31 -18.68
CA ALA A 134 -5.53 2.95 -20.09
C ALA A 134 -4.38 2.04 -20.58
N GLY A 135 -3.38 1.77 -19.73
CA GLY A 135 -2.23 0.93 -20.04
C GLY A 135 -2.20 -0.32 -19.19
#